data_AF-A0ABD0Q827-F1
#
_entry.id   AF-A0ABD0Q827-F1
#
_cell.length_a   1.000
_cell.length_b   1.000
_cell.length_c   1.000
_cell.angle_alpha   90.00
_cell.angle_beta   90.00
_cell.angle_gamma   90.00
#
_symmetry.space_group_name_H-M   'P 1'
#
loop_
_entity.id
_entity.type
_entity.pdbx_description
1 polymer ?
#
loop_
_entity_poly.entity_id
_entity_poly.type
_entity_poly.pdbx_seq_one_letter_code
_entity_poly.pdbx_strand_id
1 'polypeptide(L)'
;DFLCKDRRKCIDGNLVCDGRSHCLDGSDEVACYMAARTSTTASLKCRVGSKPCKNGRECVQYSHLCDGEMDCKDGSDEQDCGRQCQP
;
A
#
# COMPACT_ATOMS: atom_id res chain seq x y z
N ASP A 1 0.25 -12.52 -7.04
CA ASP A 1 0.68 -13.83 -7.53
C ASP A 1 2.20 -13.86 -7.62
N PHE A 2 2.84 -14.86 -7.03
CA PHE A 2 4.28 -15.08 -6.94
C PHE A 2 4.59 -16.53 -7.31
N LEU A 3 5.47 -16.72 -8.29
CA LEU A 3 5.93 -18.04 -8.70
C LEU A 3 7.15 -18.44 -7.87
N CYS A 4 7.05 -19.58 -7.16
CA CYS A 4 8.17 -20.15 -6.42
C CYS A 4 9.39 -20.34 -7.33
N LYS A 5 10.60 -20.26 -6.77
CA LYS A 5 11.85 -20.34 -7.56
C LYS A 5 12.01 -21.66 -8.31
N ASP A 6 11.50 -22.74 -7.73
CA ASP A 6 11.41 -24.07 -8.35
C ASP A 6 10.37 -24.14 -9.50
N ARG A 7 9.59 -23.07 -9.72
CA ARG A 7 8.54 -22.91 -10.75
C ARG A 7 7.43 -23.97 -10.73
N ARG A 8 7.32 -24.73 -9.64
CA ARG A 8 6.30 -25.78 -9.48
C ARG A 8 5.00 -25.31 -8.85
N LYS A 9 4.98 -24.11 -8.25
CA LYS A 9 3.83 -23.59 -7.52
C LYS A 9 3.76 -22.06 -7.65
N CYS A 10 2.56 -21.55 -7.89
CA CYS A 10 2.23 -20.14 -7.71
C CYS A 10 1.50 -19.97 -6.37
N ILE A 11 1.81 -18.89 -5.67
CA ILE A 11 1.18 -18.50 -4.41
C ILE A 11 0.72 -17.04 -4.52
N ASP A 12 -0.19 -16.63 -3.64
CA ASP A 12 -0.60 -15.24 -3.60
C ASP A 12 0.56 -14.33 -3.15
N GLY A 13 0.57 -13.07 -3.59
CA GLY A 13 1.63 -12.13 -3.20
C GLY A 13 1.64 -11.84 -1.69
N ASN A 14 0.50 -12.02 -1.01
CA ASN A 14 0.38 -11.87 0.45
C ASN A 14 0.96 -13.05 1.24
N LEU A 15 1.26 -14.17 0.58
CA LEU A 15 1.88 -15.36 1.18
C LEU A 15 3.41 -15.36 1.04
N VAL A 16 3.96 -14.31 0.43
CA VAL A 16 5.40 -14.13 0.29
C VAL A 16 5.89 -13.38 1.51
N CYS A 17 6.89 -13.94 2.19
CA CYS A 17 7.49 -13.33 3.38
C CYS A 17 6.50 -13.16 4.53
N ASP A 18 5.58 -14.12 4.67
CA ASP A 18 4.53 -14.10 5.71
C ASP A 18 4.94 -14.88 6.98
N GLY A 19 6.18 -15.36 7.01
CA GLY A 19 6.75 -16.13 8.11
C GLY A 19 6.46 -17.63 8.00
N ARG A 20 5.81 -18.09 6.92
CA ARG A 20 5.48 -19.49 6.71
C ARG A 20 5.83 -19.92 5.29
N SER A 21 6.57 -21.00 5.16
CA SER A 21 6.94 -21.53 3.84
C SER A 21 5.72 -22.13 3.13
N HIS A 22 5.21 -21.41 2.14
CA HIS A 22 4.19 -21.83 1.19
C HIS A 22 4.81 -22.44 -0.06
N CYS A 23 6.03 -22.09 -0.43
CA CYS A 23 6.79 -22.79 -1.46
C CYS A 23 7.45 -24.06 -0.91
N LEU A 24 7.53 -25.11 -1.73
CA LEU A 24 8.17 -26.38 -1.36
C LEU A 24 9.67 -26.20 -1.05
N ASP A 25 10.30 -25.22 -1.70
CA ASP A 25 11.70 -24.87 -1.53
C ASP A 25 11.91 -23.71 -0.54
N GLY A 26 10.83 -23.21 0.10
CA GLY A 26 10.86 -22.04 0.99
C GLY A 26 11.30 -20.75 0.31
N SER A 27 11.28 -20.69 -1.04
CA SER A 27 11.76 -19.52 -1.79
C SER A 27 10.99 -18.23 -1.51
N ASP A 28 9.75 -18.36 -1.04
CA ASP A 28 8.89 -17.29 -0.57
C ASP A 28 9.37 -16.62 0.72
N GLU A 29 10.18 -17.31 1.55
CA GLU A 29 10.63 -16.80 2.85
C GLU A 29 12.12 -16.40 2.89
N VAL A 30 12.95 -16.93 1.99
CA VAL A 30 14.42 -16.74 2.02
C VAL A 30 14.91 -15.41 1.43
N ALA A 31 14.09 -14.71 0.65
CA ALA A 31 14.43 -13.41 0.02
C ALA A 31 13.77 -12.21 0.72
N CYS A 32 13.23 -12.39 1.93
CA CYS A 32 12.52 -11.37 2.70
C CYS A 32 13.34 -10.12 3.04
N TYR A 33 14.66 -10.27 3.17
CA TYR A 33 15.60 -9.16 3.39
C TYR A 33 15.49 -8.03 2.34
N MET A 34 14.99 -8.34 1.14
CA MET A 34 14.70 -7.35 0.08
C MET A 34 13.20 -6.98 0.00
N ALA A 35 12.29 -7.86 0.43
CA ALA A 35 10.84 -7.61 0.43
C ALA A 35 10.39 -6.63 1.54
N ALA A 36 11.12 -6.58 2.66
CA ALA A 36 10.94 -5.52 3.66
C ALA A 36 11.29 -4.12 3.11
N ARG A 37 11.98 -4.03 1.97
CA ARG A 37 12.28 -2.78 1.26
C ARG A 37 11.35 -2.49 0.08
N THR A 38 10.57 -3.46 -0.38
CA THR A 38 9.53 -3.24 -1.41
C THR A 38 8.12 -3.21 -0.84
N SER A 39 7.93 -3.60 0.43
CA SER A 39 6.77 -3.21 1.25
C SER A 39 6.96 -1.86 1.93
N THR A 40 7.58 -0.90 1.23
CA THR A 40 7.54 0.52 1.59
C THR A 40 6.31 1.21 1.01
N THR A 41 5.20 0.50 0.83
CA THR A 41 3.96 1.08 1.35
C THR A 41 4.03 0.89 2.86
N ALA A 42 4.86 1.71 3.51
CA ALA A 42 4.51 2.16 4.84
C ALA A 42 3.13 2.78 4.63
N SER A 43 2.07 2.00 4.82
CA SER A 43 0.72 2.49 4.95
C SER A 43 0.83 3.42 6.14
N LEU A 44 1.16 4.66 5.87
CA LEU A 44 1.38 5.67 6.86
C LEU A 44 0.11 5.64 7.71
N LYS A 45 0.26 5.20 8.96
CA LYS A 45 -0.88 4.89 9.82
C LYS A 45 -1.52 6.22 10.20
N CYS A 46 -2.42 6.66 9.36
CA CYS A 46 -3.20 7.86 9.58
C CYS A 46 -4.14 7.65 10.77
N ARG A 47 -4.42 8.73 11.49
CA ARG A 47 -5.41 8.71 12.56
C ARG A 47 -6.77 8.34 11.97
N VAL A 48 -7.64 7.80 12.82
CA VAL A 48 -9.05 7.60 12.44
C VAL A 48 -9.61 8.96 12.03
N GLY A 49 -10.14 9.05 10.82
CA GLY A 49 -10.59 10.32 10.23
C GLY A 49 -9.60 10.96 9.25
N SER A 50 -8.46 10.33 8.94
CA SER A 50 -7.55 10.76 7.88
C SER A 50 -7.13 9.63 6.94
N LYS A 51 -6.84 9.99 5.68
CA LYS A 51 -6.30 9.09 4.66
C LYS A 51 -4.86 9.49 4.31
N PRO A 52 -3.99 8.54 3.96
CA PRO A 52 -2.67 8.88 3.43
C PRO A 52 -2.80 9.53 2.05
N CYS A 53 -2.02 10.58 1.81
CA CYS A 53 -1.83 11.15 0.48
C CYS A 53 -1.27 10.08 -0.46
N LYS A 54 -1.44 10.26 -1.78
CA LYS A 54 -0.98 9.28 -2.79
C LYS A 54 0.53 9.06 -2.76
N ASN A 55 1.27 10.07 -2.30
CA ASN A 55 2.71 9.98 -2.06
C ASN A 55 3.09 9.06 -0.87
N GLY A 56 2.13 8.67 -0.01
CA GLY A 56 2.33 7.84 1.17
C GLY A 56 3.17 8.49 2.28
N ARG A 57 3.42 9.80 2.21
CA ARG A 57 4.30 10.55 3.12
C ARG A 57 3.56 11.42 4.12
N GLU A 58 2.30 11.74 3.84
CA GLU A 58 1.47 12.66 4.60
C GLU A 58 0.06 12.08 4.80
N CYS A 59 -0.62 12.50 5.86
CA CYS A 59 -2.04 12.23 6.06
C CYS A 59 -2.82 13.50 5.84
N VAL A 60 -3.94 13.37 5.15
CA VAL A 60 -4.94 14.42 4.99
C VAL A 60 -6.23 13.97 5.67
N GLN A 61 -6.91 14.87 6.39
CA GLN A 61 -8.20 14.54 6.98
C GLN A 61 -9.25 14.33 5.91
N TYR A 62 -10.25 13.49 6.17
CA TYR A 62 -11.37 13.34 5.24
C TYR A 62 -12.13 14.66 5.00
N SER A 63 -12.05 15.62 5.93
CA SER A 63 -12.63 16.95 5.78
C SER A 63 -11.88 17.84 4.79
N HIS A 64 -10.60 17.56 4.54
CA HIS A 64 -9.75 18.32 3.61
C HIS A 64 -9.55 17.53 2.31
N LEU A 65 -10.53 16.71 1.96
CA LEU A 65 -10.56 16.07 0.66
C LEU A 65 -11.58 16.81 -0.16
N CYS A 66 -11.15 17.33 -1.31
CA CYS A 66 -12.01 18.07 -2.21
C CYS A 66 -12.57 19.35 -1.59
N ASP A 67 -11.81 19.98 -0.70
CA ASP A 67 -12.20 21.25 -0.07
C ASP A 67 -11.68 22.48 -0.85
N GLY A 68 -10.91 22.25 -1.92
CA GLY A 68 -10.32 23.29 -2.76
C GLY A 68 -8.99 23.81 -2.24
N GLU A 69 -8.49 23.29 -1.12
CA GLU A 69 -7.15 23.56 -0.61
C GLU A 69 -6.21 22.39 -0.93
N MET A 70 -4.91 22.69 -1.03
CA MET A 70 -3.88 21.68 -1.29
C MET A 70 -3.20 21.32 0.04
N ASP A 71 -3.77 20.35 0.75
CA ASP A 71 -3.24 19.80 1.99
C ASP A 71 -2.18 18.73 1.75
N CYS A 72 -2.32 17.93 0.70
CA CYS A 72 -1.26 17.03 0.25
C CYS A 72 -0.23 17.80 -0.58
N LYS A 73 1.08 17.60 -0.33
CA LYS A 73 2.14 18.24 -1.16
C LYS A 73 2.10 17.87 -2.64
N ASP A 74 1.54 16.70 -2.95
CA ASP A 74 1.32 16.23 -4.31
C ASP A 74 -0.07 16.61 -4.86
N GLY A 75 -0.90 17.31 -4.08
CA GLY A 75 -2.26 17.72 -4.44
C GLY A 75 -3.20 16.55 -4.74
N SER A 76 -2.94 15.37 -4.15
CA SER A 76 -3.72 14.16 -4.44
C SER A 76 -5.04 14.06 -3.66
N ASP A 77 -5.17 14.83 -2.61
CA ASP A 77 -6.43 15.18 -1.96
C ASP A 77 -7.44 15.79 -2.95
N GLU A 78 -7.00 16.62 -3.89
CA GLU A 78 -7.87 17.34 -4.84
C GLU A 78 -8.00 16.69 -6.23
N GLN A 79 -7.24 15.63 -6.54
CA GLN A 79 -7.15 15.07 -7.89
C GLN A 79 -8.21 14.02 -8.24
N ASP A 80 -8.80 13.34 -7.25
CA ASP A 80 -9.80 12.28 -7.46
C ASP A 80 -11.16 12.65 -6.86
N CYS A 81 -11.48 13.95 -6.91
CA CYS A 81 -12.76 14.50 -6.51
C CYS A 81 -13.82 14.20 -7.58
N GLY A 82 -14.15 12.92 -7.72
CA GLY A 82 -15.16 12.44 -8.65
C GLY A 82 -16.53 12.96 -8.27
N ARG A 83 -16.87 14.20 -8.63
CA ARG A 83 -18.21 14.85 -8.60
C ARG A 83 -19.21 14.22 -7.64
N GLN A 84 -18.87 14.06 -6.36
CA GLN A 84 -19.82 13.57 -5.38
C GLN A 84 -20.40 14.77 -4.67
N CYS A 85 -21.63 15.06 -5.12
CA CYS A 85 -22.60 16.04 -4.68
C CYS A 85 -22.31 16.65 -3.31
N GLN A 86 -22.09 17.96 -3.32
CA GLN A 86 -22.37 18.84 -2.18
C GLN A 86 -23.89 18.83 -1.93
N PRO A 87 -24.37 18.50 -0.73
CA PRO A 87 -25.51 19.16 -0.11
C PRO A 87 -25.08 20.36 0.73
#